data_AF-A0A199V0L6-F1
#
_entry.id   AF-A0A199V0L6-F1
#
_cell.length_a   1.000
_cell.length_b   1.000
_cell.length_c   1.000
_cell.angle_alpha   90.00
_cell.angle_beta   90.00
_cell.angle_gamma   90.00
#
_symmetry.space_group_name_H-M   'P 1'
#
loop_
_entity.id
_entity.type
_entity.pdbx_description
1 polymer ?
#
loop_
_entity_poly.entity_id
_entity_poly.type
_entity_poly.pdbx_seq_one_letter_code
_entity_poly.pdbx_strand_id
1 'polypeptide(L)'
;MPKREGEGGGKEGMGLVSEYDIWKQIDDAERCLVGNMFEDAAALASSIVRNIQTAQLEHVVDDIQLVEMTEAAGMVLIQSLKELGRISQLFVELKEVYGSVAAIPVQIFLTGY
;
A
#
# COMPACT_ATOMS: atom_id res chain seq x y z
N MET A 1 54.71 -2.92 12.99
CA MET A 1 54.33 -2.53 11.61
C MET A 1 52.82 -2.75 11.45
N PRO A 2 52.06 -1.77 10.93
CA PRO A 2 50.63 -1.87 10.68
C PRO A 2 50.35 -2.50 9.30
N LYS A 3 49.19 -3.11 9.11
CA LYS A 3 48.59 -3.34 7.79
C LYS A 3 47.15 -2.82 7.79
N ARG A 4 46.85 -2.13 6.69
CA ARG A 4 45.72 -1.24 6.42
C ARG A 4 44.45 -1.99 6.04
N GLU A 5 43.34 -1.36 6.44
CA GLU A 5 42.08 -1.10 5.75
C GLU A 5 41.60 -2.05 4.63
N GLY A 6 40.33 -2.43 4.75
CA GLY A 6 39.47 -2.75 3.63
C GLY A 6 38.04 -2.40 4.03
N GLU A 7 37.57 -1.23 3.59
CA GLU A 7 36.17 -0.81 3.63
C GLU A 7 35.26 -1.89 3.02
N GLY A 8 34.26 -2.31 3.80
CA GLY A 8 33.11 -3.03 3.29
C GLY A 8 31.90 -2.12 3.43
N GLY A 9 31.58 -1.40 2.34
CA GLY A 9 30.33 -0.65 2.22
C GLY A 9 29.13 -1.56 2.46
N GLY A 10 28.55 -1.47 3.64
CA GLY A 10 27.27 -2.07 3.96
C GLY A 10 26.19 -1.28 3.23
N LYS A 11 25.70 -1.88 2.14
CA LYS A 11 24.53 -1.41 1.40
C LYS A 11 23.41 -1.07 2.39
N GLU A 12 22.91 0.15 2.28
CA GLU A 12 21.74 0.63 2.99
C GLU A 12 20.66 -0.43 2.93
N GLY A 13 20.31 -0.98 4.09
CA GLY A 13 19.23 -1.94 4.20
C GLY A 13 17.95 -1.22 3.85
N MET A 14 17.47 -1.40 2.61
CA MET A 14 16.04 -1.41 2.35
C MET A 14 15.48 -2.49 3.29
N GLY A 15 14.97 -2.07 4.45
CA GLY A 15 14.38 -2.96 5.43
C GLY A 15 13.36 -3.82 4.71
N LEU A 16 13.53 -5.14 4.80
CA LEU A 16 12.53 -6.08 4.31
C LEU A 16 11.22 -5.74 5.01
N VAL A 17 10.25 -5.23 4.25
CA VAL A 17 8.92 -4.95 4.78
C VAL A 17 8.30 -6.29 5.12
N SER A 18 7.94 -6.52 6.39
CA SER A 18 7.30 -7.76 6.80
C SER A 18 5.80 -7.71 6.54
N GLU A 19 5.17 -8.89 6.44
CA GLU A 19 3.71 -9.04 6.39
C GLU A 19 3.02 -8.23 7.51
N TYR A 20 3.54 -8.35 8.73
CA TYR A 20 3.04 -7.66 9.91
C TYR A 20 3.09 -6.14 9.77
N ASP A 21 4.16 -5.60 9.16
CA ASP A 21 4.29 -4.16 8.96
C ASP A 21 3.27 -3.61 7.97
N ILE A 22 2.90 -4.40 6.94
CA ILE A 22 1.85 -4.01 5.99
C ILE A 22 0.49 -4.01 6.67
N TRP A 23 0.13 -5.09 7.39
CA TRP A 23 -1.15 -5.14 8.11
C TRP A 23 -1.29 -4.02 9.14
N LYS A 24 -0.22 -3.70 9.86
CA LYS A 24 -0.24 -2.56 10.79
C LYS A 24 -0.48 -1.23 10.09
N GLN A 25 0.13 -0.99 8.93
CA GLN A 25 -0.10 0.22 8.15
C GLN A 25 -1.55 0.30 7.63
N ILE A 26 -2.14 -0.83 7.22
CA ILE A 26 -3.56 -0.91 6.84
C ILE A 26 -4.46 -0.53 8.01
N ASP A 27 -4.20 -1.10 9.19
CA ASP A 27 -4.94 -0.81 10.42
C ASP A 27 -4.85 0.69 10.82
N ASP A 28 -3.70 1.33 10.60
CA ASP A 28 -3.54 2.78 10.79
C ASP A 28 -4.32 3.60 9.74
N ALA A 29 -4.34 3.16 8.48
CA ALA A 29 -5.14 3.81 7.43
C ALA A 29 -6.65 3.70 7.71
N GLU A 30 -7.12 2.55 8.20
CA GLU A 30 -8.51 2.35 8.64
C GLU A 30 -8.89 3.24 9.80
N ARG A 31 -8.00 3.42 10.79
CA ARG A 31 -8.20 4.37 11.89
C ARG A 31 -8.37 5.80 11.38
N CYS A 32 -7.58 6.22 10.40
CA CYS A 32 -7.73 7.53 9.76
C CYS A 32 -9.10 7.64 9.05
N LEU A 33 -9.53 6.60 8.33
CA LEU A 33 -10.82 6.58 7.64
C LEU A 33 -11.98 6.72 8.64
N VAL A 34 -12.03 5.90 9.68
CA VAL A 34 -13.07 5.94 10.72
C VAL A 34 -13.01 7.26 11.52
N GLY A 35 -11.82 7.84 11.65
CA GLY A 35 -11.60 9.14 12.28
C GLY A 35 -11.97 10.36 11.43
N ASN A 36 -12.49 10.16 10.20
CA ASN A 36 -12.77 11.21 9.22
C ASN A 36 -11.53 11.99 8.73
N MET A 37 -10.33 11.41 8.89
CA MET A 37 -9.07 11.96 8.36
C MET A 37 -8.85 11.42 6.95
N PHE A 38 -9.72 11.83 6.02
CA PHE A 38 -9.82 11.20 4.70
C PHE A 38 -8.60 11.43 3.81
N GLU A 39 -7.96 12.60 3.89
CA GLU A 39 -6.72 12.87 3.17
C GLU A 39 -5.57 11.97 3.64
N ASP A 40 -5.42 11.80 4.96
CA ASP A 40 -4.38 10.96 5.54
C ASP A 40 -4.63 9.47 5.24
N ALA A 41 -5.89 9.04 5.34
CA ALA A 41 -6.31 7.69 4.98
C ALA A 41 -6.02 7.38 3.50
N ALA A 42 -6.34 8.30 2.59
CA ALA A 42 -6.04 8.15 1.15
C ALA A 42 -4.53 8.11 0.89
N ALA A 43 -3.75 8.97 1.54
CA ALA A 43 -2.29 9.02 1.37
C ALA A 43 -1.62 7.73 1.87
N LEU A 44 -2.01 7.24 3.06
CA LEU A 44 -1.52 5.99 3.63
C LEU A 44 -1.89 4.79 2.74
N ALA A 45 -3.17 4.68 2.38
CA ALA A 45 -3.66 3.56 1.55
C ALA A 45 -2.97 3.51 0.18
N SER A 46 -2.80 4.67 -0.48
CA SER A 46 -2.07 4.78 -1.75
C SER A 46 -0.60 4.34 -1.61
N SER A 47 0.07 4.76 -0.54
CA SER A 47 1.44 4.35 -0.23
C SER A 47 1.54 2.83 -0.03
N ILE A 48 0.62 2.23 0.72
CA ILE A 48 0.59 0.79 1.00
C ILE A 48 0.44 -0.01 -0.30
N VAL A 49 -0.53 0.35 -1.16
CA VAL A 49 -0.73 -0.36 -2.44
C VAL A 49 0.51 -0.25 -3.33
N ARG A 50 1.15 0.92 -3.40
CA ARG A 50 2.41 1.09 -4.15
C ARG A 50 3.54 0.26 -3.55
N ASN A 51 3.64 0.20 -2.23
CA ASN A 51 4.65 -0.61 -1.55
C ASN A 51 4.42 -2.10 -1.81
N ILE A 52 3.18 -2.58 -1.77
CA ILE A 52 2.85 -3.98 -2.09
C ILE A 52 3.28 -4.34 -3.52
N GLN A 53 3.04 -3.44 -4.48
CA GLN A 53 3.40 -3.68 -5.89
C GLN A 53 4.88 -3.53 -6.21
N THR A 54 5.63 -2.74 -5.43
CA THR A 54 7.04 -2.45 -5.69
C THR A 54 8.00 -3.23 -4.81
N ALA A 55 7.56 -3.62 -3.61
CA ALA A 55 8.28 -4.57 -2.79
C ALA A 55 8.23 -5.93 -3.49
N GLN A 56 9.37 -6.63 -3.54
CA GLN A 56 9.44 -8.04 -3.90
C GLN A 56 8.84 -8.90 -2.77
N LEU A 57 7.61 -8.59 -2.36
CA LEU A 57 6.88 -9.28 -1.30
C LEU A 57 6.48 -10.69 -1.73
N GLU A 58 6.47 -10.95 -3.05
CA GLU A 58 6.22 -12.25 -3.70
C GLU A 58 7.09 -13.40 -3.16
N HIS A 59 8.24 -13.09 -2.54
CA HIS A 59 9.12 -14.10 -1.94
C HIS A 59 8.93 -14.29 -0.42
N VAL A 60 8.14 -13.43 0.22
CA VAL A 60 8.01 -13.34 1.69
C VAL A 60 6.57 -13.63 2.16
N VAL A 61 5.58 -13.34 1.31
CA VAL A 61 4.15 -13.42 1.63
C VAL A 61 3.47 -14.30 0.58
N ASP A 62 2.54 -15.16 1.02
CA ASP A 62 1.77 -16.02 0.11
C ASP A 62 0.87 -15.16 -0.80
N ASP A 63 0.64 -15.61 -2.04
CA ASP A 63 -0.15 -14.88 -3.04
C ASP A 63 -1.54 -14.50 -2.52
N ILE A 64 -2.17 -15.35 -1.68
CA ILE A 64 -3.49 -15.07 -1.11
C ILE A 64 -3.44 -13.88 -0.16
N GLN A 65 -2.46 -13.84 0.75
CA GLN A 65 -2.31 -12.71 1.67
C GLN A 65 -1.96 -11.42 0.95
N LEU A 66 -1.15 -11.50 -0.11
CA LEU A 66 -0.80 -10.34 -0.92
C LEU A 66 -2.05 -9.71 -1.56
N VAL A 67 -2.96 -10.57 -2.06
CA VAL A 67 -4.27 -10.13 -2.58
C VAL A 67 -5.12 -9.52 -1.47
N GLU A 68 -5.24 -10.16 -0.30
CA GLU A 68 -6.03 -9.65 0.83
C GLU A 68 -5.55 -8.27 1.31
N MET A 69 -4.24 -8.07 1.45
CA MET A 69 -3.67 -6.77 1.82
C MET A 69 -3.92 -5.70 0.77
N THR A 70 -3.77 -6.06 -0.51
CA THR A 70 -4.03 -5.15 -1.63
C THR A 70 -5.50 -4.73 -1.65
N GLU A 71 -6.41 -5.69 -1.44
CA GLU A 71 -7.85 -5.43 -1.36
C GLU A 71 -8.19 -4.53 -0.18
N ALA A 72 -7.68 -4.82 1.02
CA ALA A 72 -7.94 -4.03 2.22
C ALA A 72 -7.46 -2.58 2.06
N ALA A 73 -6.22 -2.36 1.64
CA ALA A 73 -5.70 -1.03 1.37
C ALA A 73 -6.48 -0.32 0.24
N GLY A 74 -6.85 -1.06 -0.81
CA GLY A 74 -7.67 -0.56 -1.90
C GLY A 74 -9.06 -0.09 -1.46
N MET A 75 -9.71 -0.83 -0.56
CA MET A 75 -11.01 -0.45 -0.01
C MET A 75 -10.93 0.85 0.80
N VAL A 76 -9.89 1.00 1.63
CA VAL A 76 -9.66 2.26 2.38
C VAL A 76 -9.49 3.42 1.41
N LEU A 77 -8.65 3.27 0.38
CA LEU A 77 -8.42 4.30 -0.63
C LEU A 77 -9.71 4.73 -1.33
N ILE A 78 -10.54 3.77 -1.77
CA ILE A 78 -11.82 4.08 -2.43
C ILE A 78 -12.75 4.84 -1.48
N GLN A 79 -12.90 4.37 -0.24
CA GLN A 79 -13.81 5.02 0.71
C GLN A 79 -13.34 6.44 1.04
N SER A 80 -12.04 6.65 1.29
CA SER A 80 -11.50 7.98 1.52
C SER A 80 -11.74 8.93 0.34
N LEU A 81 -11.53 8.47 -0.90
CA LEU A 81 -11.75 9.29 -2.09
C LEU A 81 -13.24 9.58 -2.35
N LYS A 82 -14.14 8.66 -1.97
CA LYS A 82 -15.59 8.89 -1.99
C LYS A 82 -15.98 10.00 -1.02
N GLU A 83 -15.53 9.93 0.22
CA GLU A 83 -15.84 10.93 1.27
C GLU A 83 -15.27 12.32 0.93
N LEU A 84 -14.12 12.38 0.25
CA LEU A 84 -13.57 13.64 -0.26
C LEU A 84 -14.35 14.23 -1.45
N GLY A 85 -15.38 13.54 -1.96
CA GLY A 85 -16.12 13.96 -3.16
C GLY A 85 -15.29 13.89 -4.44
N ARG A 86 -14.17 13.17 -4.44
CA ARG A 86 -13.18 13.10 -5.53
C ARG A 86 -13.43 11.92 -6.47
N ILE A 87 -14.67 11.44 -6.59
CA ILE A 87 -15.03 10.28 -7.42
C ILE A 87 -14.61 10.45 -8.89
N SER A 88 -14.60 11.68 -9.42
CA SER A 88 -14.11 11.96 -10.77
C SER A 88 -12.60 11.76 -10.93
N GLN A 89 -11.83 11.91 -9.85
CA GLN A 89 -10.38 11.68 -9.79
C GLN A 89 -10.03 10.25 -9.35
N LEU A 90 -10.98 9.52 -8.78
CA LEU A 90 -10.82 8.11 -8.35
C LEU A 90 -10.23 7.23 -9.45
N PHE A 91 -10.77 7.29 -10.67
CA PHE A 91 -10.25 6.48 -11.77
C PHE A 91 -8.84 6.87 -12.22
N VAL A 92 -8.46 8.14 -12.05
CA VAL A 92 -7.11 8.62 -12.36
C VAL A 92 -6.14 8.09 -11.31
N GLU A 93 -6.44 8.30 -10.03
CA GLU A 93 -5.58 7.84 -8.93
C GLU A 93 -5.50 6.31 -8.86
N LEU A 94 -6.61 5.60 -9.01
CA LEU A 94 -6.60 4.13 -9.06
C LEU A 94 -5.79 3.62 -10.24
N LYS A 95 -5.87 4.25 -11.42
CA LYS A 95 -5.05 3.86 -12.56
C LYS A 95 -3.57 4.12 -12.31
N GLU A 96 -3.21 5.22 -11.65
CA GLU A 96 -1.82 5.51 -11.29
C GLU A 96 -1.27 4.58 -10.20
N VAL A 97 -2.14 4.10 -9.31
CA VAL A 97 -1.78 3.21 -8.20
C VAL A 97 -1.76 1.74 -8.65
N TYR A 98 -2.66 1.30 -9.53
CA TYR A 98 -2.74 -0.09 -10.01
C TYR A 98 -2.10 -0.32 -11.39
N GLY A 99 -1.61 0.74 -12.04
CA GLY A 99 -1.03 0.70 -13.39
C GLY A 99 -2.06 0.56 -14.52
N SER A 100 -3.19 -0.11 -14.27
CA SER A 100 -4.29 -0.29 -15.22
C SER A 100 -5.62 -0.44 -14.50
N VAL A 101 -6.72 -0.04 -15.15
CA VAL A 101 -8.08 -0.27 -14.65
C VAL A 101 -8.40 -1.76 -14.53
N ALA A 102 -7.84 -2.59 -15.43
CA ALA A 102 -8.04 -4.04 -15.41
C ALA A 102 -7.30 -4.74 -14.24
N ALA A 103 -6.36 -4.05 -13.58
CA ALA A 103 -5.61 -4.57 -12.45
C ALA A 103 -6.24 -4.20 -11.10
N ILE A 104 -7.34 -3.43 -11.10
CA ILE A 104 -8.05 -3.09 -9.86
C ILE A 104 -8.89 -4.30 -9.44
N PRO A 105 -8.69 -4.84 -8.21
CA PRO A 105 -9.49 -5.93 -7.69
C PRO A 105 -10.99 -5.63 -7.79
N VAL A 106 -11.76 -6.53 -8.38
CA VAL A 106 -13.21 -6.30 -8.61
C VAL A 106 -13.97 -6.12 -7.29
N GLN A 107 -13.49 -6.76 -6.22
CA GLN A 107 -14.10 -6.73 -4.89
C GLN A 107 -14.15 -5.31 -4.31
N ILE A 108 -13.17 -4.48 -4.64
CA ILE A 108 -13.09 -3.09 -4.21
C ILE A 108 -14.29 -2.25 -4.73
N PHE A 109 -14.86 -2.62 -5.89
CA PHE A 109 -16.05 -1.94 -6.42
C PHE A 109 -17.36 -2.50 -5.88
N LEU A 110 -17.37 -3.75 -5.40
CA LEU A 110 -18.58 -4.46 -4.99
C LEU A 110 -18.98 -4.22 -3.54
N THR A 111 -18.04 -3.83 -2.67
CA THR A 111 -18.29 -3.56 -1.24
C THR A 111 -18.76 -2.13 -0.95
N GLY A 112 -18.96 -1.30 -1.97
CA GLY A 112 -19.30 0.12 -1.83
C GLY A 112 -20.79 0.43 -1.65
N TYR A 113 -21.51 -0.32 -0.82
CA TYR A 113 -22.90 -0.04 -0.41
C TYR A 113 -22.96 0.66 0.95
#